data_AF-X1J7U8-F1
#
_entry.id   AF-X1J7U8-F1
#
_cell.length_a   1.000
_cell.length_b   1.000
_cell.length_c   1.000
_cell.angle_alpha   90.00
_cell.angle_beta   90.00
_cell.angle_gamma   90.00
#
_symmetry.space_group_name_H-M   'P 1'
#
loop_
_entity.id
_entity.type
_entity.pdbx_description
1 polymer ?
#
loop_
_entity_poly.entity_id
_entity_poly.type
_entity_poly.pdbx_seq_one_letter_code
_entity_poly.pdbx_strand_id
1 'polypeptide(L)'
;MTLDFTLEKYKELCFALLDSNMRIMTFRSYLEETPKSDFVILRHDIDRIPFNALRMAELENQLGIESTYYFRSVKGFWGSFKPEIIRSIHELGHEVGYHYEVLSKSKGNYAAALKLFESELSEFRKICDIVTISMHGSPLSAYDNRDLWKLYDFKQFGILGEAYLSVEDIYYFSESGRTWSPRGKLRDVLKYANVPINSYPLVNNTDDLIALIRSRKENKLYL
;
A
#
# COMPACT_ATOMS: atom_id res chain seq x y z
N MET A 1 14.45 -22.86 7.91
CA MET A 1 14.09 -21.69 7.09
C MET A 1 12.63 -21.41 7.33
N THR A 2 12.30 -20.20 7.76
CA THR A 2 10.92 -19.76 7.93
C THR A 2 10.24 -19.64 6.57
N LEU A 3 9.01 -20.12 6.44
CA LEU A 3 8.27 -20.09 5.18
C LEU A 3 7.96 -18.65 4.75
N ASP A 4 8.13 -18.38 3.47
CA ASP A 4 7.88 -17.04 2.90
C ASP A 4 6.40 -16.64 2.96
N PHE A 5 6.13 -15.33 3.00
CA PHE A 5 4.78 -14.74 3.07
C PHE A 5 3.93 -15.27 4.24
N THR A 6 4.59 -15.46 5.38
CA THR A 6 3.97 -15.78 6.67
C THR A 6 4.22 -14.65 7.67
N LEU A 7 3.41 -14.58 8.73
CA LEU A 7 3.59 -13.57 9.78
C LEU A 7 4.99 -13.67 10.45
N GLU A 8 5.53 -14.89 10.59
CA GLU A 8 6.87 -15.08 11.15
C GLU A 8 7.96 -14.58 10.20
N LYS A 9 7.85 -14.82 8.89
CA LYS A 9 8.79 -14.25 7.92
C LYS A 9 8.67 -12.73 7.84
N TYR A 10 7.45 -12.21 7.92
CA TYR A 10 7.20 -10.78 7.98
C TYR A 10 7.85 -10.14 9.20
N LYS A 11 7.82 -10.81 10.36
CA LYS A 11 8.54 -10.38 11.56
C LYS A 11 10.06 -10.28 11.34
N GLU A 12 10.66 -11.24 10.63
CA GLU A 12 12.08 -11.16 10.25
C GLU A 12 12.37 -9.93 9.36
N LEU A 13 11.46 -9.61 8.44
CA LEU A 13 11.56 -8.39 7.62
C LEU A 13 11.47 -7.12 8.48
N CYS A 14 10.53 -7.05 9.43
CA CYS A 14 10.41 -5.91 10.35
C CYS A 14 11.70 -5.69 11.14
N PHE A 15 12.32 -6.75 11.66
CA PHE A 15 13.62 -6.62 12.34
C PHE A 15 14.72 -6.12 11.40
N ALA A 16 14.77 -6.60 10.16
CA ALA A 16 15.74 -6.11 9.18
C ALA A 16 15.54 -4.61 8.87
N LEU A 17 14.28 -4.14 8.80
CA LEU A 17 13.98 -2.73 8.61
C LEU A 17 14.42 -1.89 9.82
N LEU A 18 14.18 -2.36 11.04
CA LEU A 18 14.63 -1.68 12.27
C LEU A 18 16.17 -1.60 12.34
N ASP A 19 16.89 -2.64 11.93
CA ASP A 19 18.35 -2.70 11.91
C ASP A 19 19.00 -1.87 10.77
N SER A 20 18.20 -1.41 9.81
CA SER A 20 18.68 -0.73 8.60
C SER A 20 19.10 0.72 8.82
N ASN A 21 18.71 1.33 9.95
CA ASN A 21 18.75 2.77 10.23
C ASN A 21 17.89 3.64 9.29
N MET A 22 17.09 3.04 8.41
CA MET A 22 16.11 3.78 7.61
C MET A 22 14.93 4.18 8.49
N ARG A 23 14.37 5.38 8.27
CA ARG A 23 13.14 5.76 8.93
C ARG A 23 11.96 5.01 8.30
N ILE A 24 11.29 4.18 9.09
CA ILE A 24 10.02 3.54 8.69
C ILE A 24 8.91 4.60 8.83
N MET A 25 8.08 4.73 7.81
CA MET A 25 7.03 5.74 7.79
C MET A 25 5.77 5.28 7.05
N THR A 26 4.66 5.90 7.45
CA THR A 26 3.40 5.84 6.71
C THR A 26 3.49 6.62 5.40
N PHE A 27 2.55 6.37 4.49
CA PHE A 27 2.50 7.09 3.24
C PHE A 27 2.12 8.56 3.44
N ARG A 28 1.21 8.83 4.37
CA ARG A 28 0.89 10.19 4.83
C ARG A 28 2.13 10.94 5.30
N SER A 29 2.92 10.36 6.20
CA SER A 29 4.14 11.01 6.70
C SER A 29 5.13 11.31 5.57
N TYR A 30 5.27 10.41 4.60
CA TYR A 30 6.08 10.67 3.42
C TYR A 30 5.60 11.92 2.64
N LEU A 31 4.30 12.03 2.39
CA LEU A 31 3.70 13.14 1.65
C LEU A 31 3.79 14.48 2.41
N GLU A 32 3.60 14.46 3.72
CA GLU A 32 3.62 15.66 4.57
C GLU A 32 5.04 16.15 4.84
N GLU A 33 6.01 15.25 5.03
CA GLU A 33 7.35 15.60 5.47
C GLU A 33 8.39 15.72 4.35
N THR A 34 8.16 15.07 3.19
CA THR A 34 9.12 15.01 2.07
C THR A 34 10.54 14.69 2.54
N PRO A 35 10.78 13.47 3.07
CA PRO A 35 11.99 13.13 3.80
C PRO A 35 13.27 13.26 2.95
N LYS A 36 14.31 13.85 3.57
CA LYS A 36 15.65 14.00 2.98
C LYS A 36 16.62 12.88 3.41
N SER A 37 16.34 12.22 4.53
CA SER A 37 17.11 11.09 5.04
C SER A 37 16.69 9.78 4.38
N ASP A 38 17.42 8.70 4.64
CA ASP A 38 17.04 7.36 4.18
C ASP A 38 15.71 6.93 4.84
N PHE A 39 14.80 6.38 4.05
CA PHE A 39 13.46 6.03 4.52
C PHE A 39 12.87 4.82 3.80
N VAL A 40 11.95 4.15 4.49
CA VAL A 40 11.09 3.12 3.93
C VAL A 40 9.63 3.49 4.17
N ILE A 41 8.85 3.54 3.09
CA ILE A 41 7.39 3.61 3.18
C ILE A 41 6.91 2.16 3.27
N LEU A 42 6.17 1.84 4.33
CA LEU A 42 5.62 0.50 4.54
C LEU A 42 4.10 0.54 4.40
N ARG A 43 3.56 -0.19 3.41
CA ARG A 43 2.13 -0.26 3.15
C ARG A 43 1.63 -1.68 2.90
N HIS A 44 0.33 -1.86 3.09
CA HIS A 44 -0.37 -3.12 2.91
C HIS A 44 -1.69 -2.91 2.17
N ASP A 45 -1.85 -3.53 1.00
CA ASP A 45 -3.11 -3.54 0.26
C ASP A 45 -3.98 -4.74 0.70
N ILE A 46 -5.12 -4.47 1.33
CA ILE A 46 -5.95 -5.50 1.98
C ILE A 46 -7.10 -5.94 1.06
N ASP A 47 -6.83 -6.99 0.29
CA ASP A 47 -7.77 -7.47 -0.74
C ASP A 47 -8.91 -8.35 -0.24
N ARG A 48 -8.65 -9.21 0.76
CA ARG A 48 -9.59 -10.30 1.14
C ARG A 48 -9.70 -10.59 2.63
N ILE A 49 -8.58 -10.81 3.33
CA ILE A 49 -8.58 -11.34 4.71
C ILE A 49 -8.11 -10.27 5.68
N PRO A 50 -9.01 -9.37 6.16
CA PRO A 50 -8.63 -8.24 7.01
C PRO A 50 -8.12 -8.69 8.39
N PHE A 51 -8.47 -9.89 8.87
CA PHE A 51 -7.96 -10.40 10.13
C PHE A 51 -6.45 -10.67 10.11
N ASN A 52 -5.88 -11.03 8.95
CA ASN A 52 -4.43 -11.15 8.82
C ASN A 52 -3.77 -9.78 8.89
N ALA A 53 -4.39 -8.75 8.31
CA ALA A 53 -3.93 -7.37 8.41
C ALA A 53 -3.90 -6.89 9.86
N LEU A 54 -4.92 -7.21 10.66
CA LEU A 54 -4.94 -6.88 12.08
C LEU A 54 -3.76 -7.52 12.84
N ARG A 55 -3.45 -8.79 12.57
CA ARG A 55 -2.29 -9.47 13.19
C ARG A 55 -0.95 -8.84 12.80
N MET A 56 -0.83 -8.35 11.57
CA MET A 56 0.35 -7.62 11.11
C MET A 56 0.45 -6.27 11.82
N ALA A 57 -0.65 -5.52 11.92
CA ALA A 57 -0.71 -4.25 12.64
C ALA A 57 -0.37 -4.41 14.12
N GLU A 58 -0.91 -5.43 14.79
CA GLU A 58 -0.56 -5.74 16.18
C GLU A 58 0.94 -6.01 16.36
N LEU A 59 1.56 -6.74 15.43
CA LEU A 59 3.00 -7.00 15.43
C LEU A 59 3.81 -5.72 15.19
N GLU A 60 3.43 -4.92 14.21
CA GLU A 60 4.09 -3.65 13.89
C GLU A 60 4.03 -2.68 15.06
N ASN A 61 2.86 -2.48 15.66
CA ASN A 61 2.69 -1.65 16.84
C ASN A 61 3.53 -2.16 18.03
N GLN A 62 3.60 -3.49 18.25
CA GLN A 62 4.49 -4.06 19.28
C GLN A 62 5.97 -3.75 19.04
N LEU A 63 6.36 -3.55 17.78
CA LEU A 63 7.71 -3.18 17.37
C LEU A 63 7.93 -1.66 17.24
N GLY A 64 6.90 -0.85 17.52
CA GLY A 64 6.95 0.61 17.37
C GLY A 64 6.98 1.08 15.91
N ILE A 65 6.40 0.29 14.99
CA ILE A 65 6.32 0.58 13.57
C ILE A 65 4.94 1.13 13.23
N GLU A 66 4.90 2.22 12.46
CA GLU A 66 3.68 2.78 11.87
C GLU A 66 3.67 2.57 10.35
N SER A 67 2.79 1.70 9.86
CA SER A 67 2.56 1.45 8.43
C SER A 67 1.22 1.97 7.92
N THR A 68 1.00 1.84 6.61
CA THR A 68 -0.26 2.22 5.93
C THR A 68 -1.08 1.00 5.51
N TYR A 69 -2.37 0.98 5.81
CA TYR A 69 -3.26 -0.13 5.44
C TYR A 69 -4.39 0.34 4.51
N TYR A 70 -4.37 -0.12 3.26
CA TYR A 70 -5.38 0.23 2.27
C TYR A 70 -6.49 -0.82 2.21
N PHE A 71 -7.72 -0.42 2.51
CA PHE A 71 -8.87 -1.32 2.52
C PHE A 71 -9.79 -1.10 1.33
N ARG A 72 -10.31 -2.18 0.74
CA ARG A 72 -11.38 -2.10 -0.26
C ARG A 72 -12.71 -1.87 0.42
N SER A 73 -13.66 -1.28 -0.30
CA SER A 73 -15.04 -1.10 0.14
C SER A 73 -15.92 -2.37 0.03
N VAL A 74 -15.31 -3.52 -0.30
CA VAL A 74 -16.04 -4.79 -0.48
C VAL A 74 -16.55 -5.28 0.88
N LYS A 75 -17.87 -5.25 1.05
CA LYS A 75 -18.58 -5.72 2.25
C LYS A 75 -18.87 -7.23 2.17
N GLY A 76 -19.44 -7.78 3.24
CA GLY A 76 -19.85 -9.19 3.33
C GLY A 76 -18.81 -10.09 4.02
N PHE A 77 -19.10 -11.39 4.12
CA PHE A 77 -18.25 -12.33 4.87
C PHE A 77 -16.81 -12.40 4.34
N TRP A 78 -16.66 -12.40 3.02
CA TRP A 78 -15.37 -12.50 2.30
C TRP A 78 -14.78 -11.14 1.89
N GLY A 79 -15.41 -10.04 2.31
CA GLY A 79 -14.98 -8.69 1.97
C GLY A 79 -13.98 -8.13 2.97
N SER A 80 -13.07 -7.26 2.52
CA SER A 80 -12.10 -6.60 3.40
C SER A 80 -12.67 -5.41 4.18
N PHE A 81 -13.83 -4.87 3.81
CA PHE A 81 -14.47 -3.78 4.54
C PHE A 81 -15.09 -4.28 5.85
N LYS A 82 -14.34 -4.17 6.94
CA LYS A 82 -14.72 -4.56 8.30
C LYS A 82 -14.50 -3.38 9.25
N PRO A 83 -15.53 -2.57 9.54
CA PRO A 83 -15.38 -1.35 10.33
C PRO A 83 -14.67 -1.54 11.66
N GLU A 84 -14.91 -2.66 12.34
CA GLU A 84 -14.27 -3.04 13.58
C GLU A 84 -12.77 -3.26 13.43
N ILE A 85 -12.33 -3.98 12.40
CA ILE A 85 -10.89 -4.23 12.13
C ILE A 85 -10.20 -2.94 11.67
N ILE A 86 -10.85 -2.18 10.78
CA ILE A 86 -10.32 -0.90 10.29
C ILE A 86 -10.09 0.05 11.48
N ARG A 87 -11.06 0.14 12.38
CA ARG A 87 -10.95 0.95 13.61
C ARG A 87 -9.81 0.47 14.49
N SER A 88 -9.70 -0.84 14.74
CA SER A 88 -8.61 -1.39 15.57
C SER A 88 -7.23 -1.08 15.00
N ILE A 89 -7.04 -1.22 13.68
CA ILE A 89 -5.75 -0.88 13.04
C ILE A 89 -5.43 0.60 13.17
N HIS A 90 -6.43 1.47 13.00
CA HIS A 90 -6.25 2.90 13.22
C HIS A 90 -5.89 3.24 14.69
N GLU A 91 -6.57 2.62 15.65
CA GLU A 91 -6.33 2.81 17.09
C GLU A 91 -4.96 2.27 17.54
N LEU A 92 -4.35 1.34 16.78
CA LEU A 92 -2.97 0.90 16.95
C LEU A 92 -1.93 1.91 16.43
N GLY A 93 -2.36 3.07 15.89
CA GLY A 93 -1.47 4.13 15.41
C GLY A 93 -1.16 4.07 13.92
N HIS A 94 -1.72 3.11 13.18
CA HIS A 94 -1.47 2.99 11.75
C HIS A 94 -2.30 3.97 10.91
N GLU A 95 -1.76 4.32 9.75
CA GLU A 95 -2.52 5.01 8.72
C GLU A 95 -3.50 4.03 8.05
N VAL A 96 -4.75 4.46 7.87
CA VAL A 96 -5.74 3.76 7.07
C VAL A 96 -6.02 4.55 5.80
N GLY A 97 -5.97 3.86 4.66
CA GLY A 97 -6.28 4.43 3.36
C GLY A 97 -7.40 3.67 2.63
N TYR A 98 -7.91 4.27 1.55
CA TYR A 98 -8.94 3.64 0.71
C TYR A 98 -8.33 2.97 -0.52
N HIS A 99 -8.50 1.64 -0.61
CA HIS A 99 -8.11 0.83 -1.76
C HIS A 99 -9.22 0.79 -2.82
N TYR A 100 -9.19 1.74 -3.75
CA TYR A 100 -10.34 2.02 -4.62
C TYR A 100 -10.32 1.18 -5.90
N GLU A 101 -11.51 0.79 -6.38
CA GLU A 101 -11.68 -0.03 -7.60
C GLU A 101 -12.88 0.41 -8.46
N VAL A 102 -13.22 1.69 -8.35
CA VAL A 102 -14.50 2.23 -8.82
C VAL A 102 -14.65 2.27 -10.33
N LEU A 103 -13.58 2.50 -11.10
CA LEU A 103 -13.68 2.55 -12.56
C LEU A 103 -13.90 1.15 -13.13
N SER A 104 -13.24 0.15 -12.55
CA SER A 104 -13.53 -1.26 -12.84
C SER A 104 -14.98 -1.62 -12.50
N LYS A 105 -15.48 -1.25 -11.30
CA LYS A 105 -16.87 -1.49 -10.87
C LYS A 105 -17.91 -0.81 -11.75
N SER A 106 -17.60 0.40 -12.23
CA SER A 106 -18.46 1.20 -13.10
C SER A 106 -18.25 0.93 -14.60
N LYS A 107 -17.50 -0.13 -14.96
CA LYS A 107 -17.25 -0.53 -16.35
C LYS A 107 -16.76 0.62 -17.24
N GLY A 108 -15.85 1.44 -16.72
CA GLY A 108 -15.27 2.56 -17.46
C GLY A 108 -16.12 3.83 -17.52
N ASN A 109 -17.29 3.86 -16.88
CA ASN A 109 -18.06 5.09 -16.76
C ASN A 109 -17.47 6.00 -15.67
N TYR A 110 -16.74 7.03 -16.10
CA TYR A 110 -16.04 7.97 -15.23
C TYR A 110 -16.95 8.74 -14.27
N ALA A 111 -18.09 9.25 -14.75
CA ALA A 111 -19.01 10.01 -13.90
C ALA A 111 -19.66 9.12 -12.83
N ALA A 112 -20.01 7.88 -13.18
CA ALA A 112 -20.52 6.91 -12.21
C ALA A 112 -19.42 6.47 -11.22
N ALA A 113 -18.19 6.27 -11.70
CA ALA A 113 -17.05 5.91 -10.87
C ALA A 113 -16.72 7.00 -9.84
N LEU A 114 -16.78 8.28 -10.23
CA LEU A 114 -16.54 9.39 -9.30
C LEU A 114 -17.59 9.45 -8.19
N LYS A 115 -18.88 9.31 -8.53
CA LYS A 115 -19.96 9.25 -7.53
C LYS A 115 -19.81 8.06 -6.59
N LEU A 116 -19.38 6.92 -7.14
CA LEU A 116 -19.11 5.72 -6.34
C LEU A 116 -17.90 5.94 -5.41
N PHE A 117 -16.84 6.58 -5.90
CA PHE A 117 -15.67 6.92 -5.10
C PHE A 117 -16.03 7.79 -3.90
N GLU A 118 -16.80 8.87 -4.13
CA GLU A 118 -17.25 9.77 -3.06
C GLU A 118 -18.10 9.04 -2.01
N SER A 119 -19.03 8.21 -2.47
CA SER A 119 -19.88 7.39 -1.60
C SER A 119 -19.06 6.39 -0.76
N GLU A 120 -18.16 5.63 -1.40
CA GLU A 120 -17.33 4.65 -0.72
C GLU A 120 -16.33 5.33 0.25
N LEU A 121 -15.72 6.45 -0.14
CA LEU A 121 -14.85 7.25 0.72
C LEU A 121 -15.60 7.79 1.94
N SER A 122 -16.84 8.24 1.77
CA SER A 122 -17.69 8.69 2.88
C SER A 122 -17.98 7.56 3.87
N GLU A 123 -18.08 6.31 3.43
CA GLU A 123 -18.27 5.16 4.33
C GLU A 123 -17.03 4.90 5.18
N PHE A 124 -15.83 5.00 4.60
CA PHE A 124 -14.59 4.88 5.37
C PHE A 124 -14.43 6.02 6.39
N ARG A 125 -14.76 7.25 6.00
CA ARG A 125 -14.64 8.44 6.87
C ARG A 125 -15.61 8.45 8.06
N LYS A 126 -16.61 7.56 8.08
CA LYS A 126 -17.42 7.30 9.28
C LYS A 126 -16.65 6.51 10.36
N ILE A 127 -15.50 5.93 10.01
CA ILE A 127 -14.71 5.06 10.87
C ILE A 127 -13.47 5.79 11.39
N CYS A 128 -12.67 6.35 10.48
CA CYS A 128 -11.41 7.05 10.75
C CYS A 128 -11.07 8.02 9.61
N ASP A 129 -10.05 8.86 9.82
CA ASP A 129 -9.59 9.80 8.79
C ASP A 129 -8.95 9.06 7.62
N ILE A 130 -9.44 9.36 6.40
CA ILE A 130 -8.85 8.88 5.16
C ILE A 130 -8.32 10.06 4.37
N VAL A 131 -6.99 10.12 4.25
CA VAL A 131 -6.27 11.18 3.54
C VAL A 131 -5.39 10.64 2.41
N THR A 132 -5.23 9.32 2.28
CA THR A 132 -4.52 8.69 1.17
C THR A 132 -5.35 7.57 0.56
N ILE A 133 -5.05 7.26 -0.70
CA ILE A 133 -5.73 6.22 -1.47
C ILE A 133 -4.73 5.38 -2.26
N SER A 134 -5.12 4.17 -2.61
CA SER A 134 -4.32 3.25 -3.43
C SER A 134 -5.22 2.56 -4.43
N MET A 135 -4.85 2.49 -5.71
CA MET A 135 -5.67 1.77 -6.68
C MET A 135 -5.58 0.26 -6.47
N HIS A 136 -6.74 -0.42 -6.46
CA HIS A 136 -6.76 -1.86 -6.65
C HIS A 136 -6.55 -2.19 -8.13
N GLY A 137 -5.63 -3.12 -8.39
CA GLY A 137 -5.20 -3.46 -9.74
C GLY A 137 -6.29 -4.09 -10.61
N SER A 138 -7.26 -4.81 -10.02
CA SER A 138 -8.38 -5.45 -10.74
C SER A 138 -7.94 -6.13 -12.05
N PRO A 139 -7.01 -7.11 -12.03
CA PRO A 139 -6.29 -7.59 -13.23
C PRO A 139 -7.19 -8.16 -14.34
N LEU A 140 -8.40 -8.61 -14.00
CA LEU A 140 -9.39 -9.11 -14.96
C LEU A 140 -10.25 -8.02 -15.61
N SER A 141 -10.17 -6.77 -15.12
CA SER A 141 -10.88 -5.63 -15.69
C SER A 141 -10.07 -5.00 -16.82
N ALA A 142 -10.74 -4.56 -17.88
CA ALA A 142 -10.12 -3.75 -18.93
C ALA A 142 -9.71 -2.34 -18.46
N TYR A 143 -10.25 -1.87 -17.34
CA TYR A 143 -10.08 -0.50 -16.86
C TYR A 143 -9.03 -0.40 -15.73
N ASP A 144 -8.03 0.47 -15.90
CA ASP A 144 -7.08 0.82 -14.84
C ASP A 144 -7.71 1.89 -13.94
N ASN A 145 -7.86 1.60 -12.64
CA ASN A 145 -8.56 2.50 -11.73
C ASN A 145 -7.86 3.87 -11.58
N ARG A 146 -6.54 3.96 -11.81
CA ARG A 146 -5.82 5.25 -11.86
C ARG A 146 -6.34 6.18 -12.93
N ASP A 147 -6.92 5.65 -14.01
CA ASP A 147 -7.37 6.48 -15.12
C ASP A 147 -8.45 7.47 -14.69
N LEU A 148 -9.21 7.19 -13.63
CA LEU A 148 -10.16 8.12 -13.03
C LEU A 148 -9.54 9.51 -12.80
N TRP A 149 -8.28 9.53 -12.35
CA TRP A 149 -7.55 10.75 -12.00
C TRP A 149 -6.94 11.49 -13.21
N LYS A 150 -7.11 10.96 -14.43
CA LYS A 150 -6.80 11.72 -15.65
C LYS A 150 -7.85 12.78 -15.95
N LEU A 151 -9.09 12.60 -15.47
CA LEU A 151 -10.21 13.51 -15.70
C LEU A 151 -10.61 14.29 -14.45
N TYR A 152 -10.25 13.81 -13.26
CA TYR A 152 -10.60 14.41 -11.98
C TYR A 152 -9.38 14.53 -11.08
N ASP A 153 -9.44 15.44 -10.11
CA ASP A 153 -8.39 15.59 -9.10
C ASP A 153 -8.83 14.97 -7.78
N PHE A 154 -8.10 13.99 -7.26
CA PHE A 154 -8.43 13.38 -5.96
C PHE A 154 -8.29 14.39 -4.81
N LYS A 155 -7.49 15.46 -4.97
CA LYS A 155 -7.32 16.51 -3.96
C LYS A 155 -8.62 17.24 -3.64
N GLN A 156 -9.57 17.30 -4.57
CA GLN A 156 -10.89 17.89 -4.33
C GLN A 156 -11.68 17.14 -3.24
N PHE A 157 -11.31 15.89 -2.95
CA PHE A 157 -11.91 15.08 -1.89
C PHE A 157 -11.12 15.14 -0.58
N GLY A 158 -10.12 16.02 -0.46
CA GLY A 158 -9.24 16.09 0.72
C GLY A 158 -8.26 14.91 0.82
N ILE A 159 -7.88 14.35 -0.33
CA ILE A 159 -6.86 13.29 -0.42
C ILE A 159 -5.51 13.94 -0.73
N LEU A 160 -4.50 13.65 0.07
CA LEU A 160 -3.13 14.17 -0.04
C LEU A 160 -2.39 13.52 -1.21
N GLY A 161 -2.56 12.22 -1.42
CA GLY A 161 -1.87 11.48 -2.47
C GLY A 161 -2.49 10.12 -2.80
N GLU A 162 -2.19 9.65 -4.00
CA GLU A 162 -2.50 8.32 -4.49
C GLU A 162 -1.19 7.52 -4.52
N ALA A 163 -1.21 6.31 -3.95
CA ALA A 163 -0.03 5.49 -3.64
C ALA A 163 0.93 5.24 -4.82
N TYR A 164 0.46 5.30 -6.06
CA TYR A 164 1.24 5.07 -7.27
C TYR A 164 1.47 6.34 -8.11
N LEU A 165 0.63 7.36 -7.96
CA LEU A 165 0.72 8.63 -8.71
C LEU A 165 1.43 9.75 -7.95
N SER A 166 1.64 9.60 -6.64
CA SER A 166 2.22 10.64 -5.78
C SER A 166 3.60 10.28 -5.24
N VAL A 167 4.29 9.33 -5.88
CA VAL A 167 5.63 8.87 -5.51
C VAL A 167 6.53 8.81 -6.73
N GLU A 168 7.71 9.40 -6.61
CA GLU A 168 8.76 9.41 -7.64
C GLU A 168 10.10 9.04 -7.01
N ASP A 169 11.05 8.57 -7.83
CA ASP A 169 12.45 8.31 -7.45
C ASP A 169 12.66 7.40 -6.22
N ILE A 170 11.98 6.25 -6.20
CA ILE A 170 12.06 5.24 -5.15
C ILE A 170 12.09 3.81 -5.72
N TYR A 171 12.68 2.86 -5.00
CA TYR A 171 12.57 1.45 -5.34
C TYR A 171 11.30 0.86 -4.74
N TYR A 172 10.38 0.43 -5.61
CA TYR A 172 9.12 -0.16 -5.23
C TYR A 172 9.15 -1.69 -5.32
N PHE A 173 9.01 -2.33 -4.17
CA PHE A 173 8.82 -3.77 -4.07
C PHE A 173 7.43 -4.01 -3.51
N SER A 174 6.73 -5.03 -4.00
CA SER A 174 5.43 -5.41 -3.45
C SER A 174 5.36 -6.92 -3.40
N GLU A 175 4.64 -7.49 -2.45
CA GLU A 175 4.44 -8.93 -2.34
C GLU A 175 3.28 -9.47 -3.20
N SER A 176 2.63 -8.61 -4.01
CA SER A 176 1.54 -9.00 -4.89
C SER A 176 1.93 -10.20 -5.76
N GLY A 177 1.16 -11.28 -5.67
CA GLY A 177 1.46 -12.54 -6.36
C GLY A 177 2.38 -13.49 -5.59
N ARG A 178 2.66 -13.22 -4.30
CA ARG A 178 3.58 -13.99 -3.44
C ARG A 178 4.99 -14.04 -4.02
N THR A 179 5.45 -12.88 -4.47
CA THR A 179 6.83 -12.63 -4.89
C THR A 179 7.10 -11.15 -4.78
N TRP A 180 8.34 -10.80 -4.47
CA TRP A 180 8.82 -9.42 -4.55
C TRP A 180 9.24 -9.01 -5.97
N SER A 181 9.28 -9.96 -6.90
CA SER A 181 9.69 -9.71 -8.28
C SER A 181 8.66 -8.83 -9.00
N PRO A 182 9.09 -7.85 -9.80
CA PRO A 182 8.17 -7.08 -10.64
C PRO A 182 7.58 -7.90 -11.80
N ARG A 183 8.13 -9.09 -12.08
CA ARG A 183 7.72 -9.90 -13.23
C ARG A 183 6.28 -10.40 -13.07
N GLY A 184 5.48 -10.22 -14.11
CA GLY A 184 4.08 -10.66 -14.14
C GLY A 184 3.09 -9.67 -13.53
N LYS A 185 3.55 -8.53 -13.00
CA LYS A 185 2.69 -7.47 -12.47
C LYS A 185 2.27 -6.50 -13.57
N LEU A 186 0.98 -6.50 -13.91
CA LEU A 186 0.44 -5.66 -14.99
C LEU A 186 0.25 -4.19 -14.57
N ARG A 187 -0.29 -3.97 -13.37
CA ARG A 187 -0.70 -2.62 -12.90
C ARG A 187 -0.01 -2.19 -11.62
N ASP A 188 0.44 -3.16 -10.82
CA ASP A 188 1.19 -2.97 -9.58
C ASP A 188 2.66 -2.60 -9.87
N VAL A 189 2.83 -1.41 -10.44
CA VAL A 189 4.11 -0.82 -10.82
C VAL A 189 4.02 0.71 -10.67
N LEU A 190 5.07 1.33 -10.16
CA LEU A 190 5.23 2.78 -10.22
C LEU A 190 5.62 3.17 -11.65
N LYS A 191 4.67 3.71 -12.41
CA LYS A 191 4.88 4.11 -13.82
C LYS A 191 5.84 5.30 -13.97
N TYR A 192 6.02 6.08 -12.91
CA TYR A 192 6.80 7.33 -12.91
C TYR A 192 8.07 7.26 -12.04
N ALA A 193 8.41 6.09 -11.49
CA ALA A 193 9.72 5.94 -10.88
C ALA A 193 10.77 6.07 -11.99
N ASN A 194 11.65 7.08 -11.92
CA ASN A 194 12.74 7.26 -12.88
C ASN A 194 13.83 6.17 -12.76
N VAL A 195 13.55 5.07 -12.05
CA VAL A 195 14.40 3.90 -11.92
C VAL A 195 13.93 2.86 -12.94
N PRO A 196 14.67 2.61 -14.03
CA PRO A 196 14.32 1.59 -14.99
C PRO A 196 14.12 0.23 -14.31
N ILE A 197 13.09 -0.52 -14.68
CA ILE A 197 12.83 -1.83 -14.04
C ILE A 197 14.01 -2.81 -14.18
N ASN A 198 14.84 -2.63 -15.21
CA ASN A 198 16.04 -3.42 -15.44
C ASN A 198 17.21 -3.06 -14.51
N SER A 199 17.15 -1.91 -13.83
CA SER A 199 18.11 -1.54 -12.79
C SER A 199 17.67 -1.94 -11.38
N TYR A 200 16.47 -2.52 -11.23
CA TYR A 200 16.04 -3.04 -9.93
C TYR A 200 16.95 -4.19 -9.49
N PRO A 201 17.37 -4.22 -8.22
CA PRO A 201 17.97 -5.41 -7.63
C PRO A 201 17.06 -6.62 -7.83
N LEU A 202 17.66 -7.80 -8.08
CA LEU A 202 16.91 -9.03 -8.20
C LEU A 202 16.42 -9.46 -6.81
N VAL A 203 15.14 -9.21 -6.52
CA VAL A 203 14.48 -9.59 -5.28
C VAL A 203 13.27 -10.46 -5.60
N ASN A 204 13.30 -11.74 -5.25
CA ASN A 204 12.21 -12.69 -5.56
C ASN A 204 11.42 -13.11 -4.31
N ASN A 205 12.12 -13.28 -3.20
CA ASN A 205 11.61 -13.76 -1.92
C ASN A 205 11.99 -12.78 -0.78
N THR A 206 11.43 -12.98 0.41
CA THR A 206 11.68 -12.04 1.53
C THR A 206 13.13 -12.08 2.03
N ASP A 207 13.84 -13.20 1.90
CA ASP A 207 15.26 -13.27 2.28
C ASP A 207 16.14 -12.41 1.35
N ASP A 208 15.82 -12.37 0.05
CA ASP A 208 16.49 -11.47 -0.92
C ASP A 208 16.26 -10.00 -0.52
N LEU A 209 15.04 -9.65 -0.10
CA LEU A 209 14.69 -8.29 0.32
C LEU A 209 15.42 -7.89 1.60
N ILE A 210 15.46 -8.80 2.58
CA ILE A 210 16.23 -8.61 3.82
C ILE A 210 17.73 -8.42 3.50
N ALA A 211 18.29 -9.21 2.57
CA ALA A 211 19.67 -9.06 2.15
C ALA A 211 19.93 -7.69 1.49
N LEU A 212 19.00 -7.21 0.66
CA LEU A 212 19.07 -5.87 0.07
C LEU A 212 19.06 -4.78 1.14
N ILE A 213 18.10 -4.82 2.07
CA ILE A 213 17.98 -3.85 3.18
C ILE A 213 19.27 -3.81 4.00
N ARG A 214 19.80 -4.99 4.37
CA ARG A 214 21.03 -5.11 5.15
C ARG A 214 22.27 -4.66 4.39
N SER A 215 22.27 -4.72 3.06
CA SER A 215 23.38 -4.23 2.24
C SER A 215 23.54 -2.71 2.28
N ARG A 216 22.48 -1.98 2.66
CA ARG A 216 22.42 -0.51 2.72
C ARG A 216 22.85 0.18 1.42
N LYS A 217 22.65 -0.50 0.30
CA LYS A 217 22.94 0.04 -1.05
C LYS A 217 21.83 0.96 -1.54
N GLU A 218 20.61 0.75 -1.07
CA GLU A 218 19.44 1.53 -1.45
C GLU A 218 18.89 2.28 -0.23
N ASN A 219 18.62 3.56 -0.45
CA ASN A 219 18.36 4.51 0.63
C ASN A 219 16.89 4.94 0.69
N LYS A 220 16.10 4.58 -0.31
CA LYS A 220 14.67 4.90 -0.42
C LYS A 220 13.93 3.66 -0.90
N LEU A 221 13.13 3.09 -0.02
CA LEU A 221 12.35 1.88 -0.30
C LEU A 221 10.86 2.16 -0.15
N TYR A 222 10.07 1.55 -1.01
CA TYR A 222 8.62 1.52 -0.89
C TYR A 222 8.18 0.07 -0.97
N LEU A 223 7.65 -0.42 0.15
CA LEU A 223 7.25 -1.81 0.36
C LEU A 223 5.73 -1.90 0.48
#